data_AF-A0A395YEA2-F1
#
_entry.id   AF-A0A395YEA2-F1
#
_cell.length_a   1.000
_cell.length_b   1.000
_cell.length_c   1.000
_cell.angle_alpha   90.00
_cell.angle_beta   90.00
_cell.angle_gamma   90.00
#
_symmetry.space_group_name_H-M   'P 1'
#
loop_
_entity.id
_entity.type
_entity.pdbx_description
1 polymer ?
#
loop_
_entity_poly.entity_id
_entity_poly.type
_entity_poly.pdbx_seq_one_letter_code
_entity_poly.pdbx_strand_id
1 'polypeptide(L)'
;MSQLNSHQQMIYRNLANKIQLGFFQDGDRFPSAQEIADWHRVSYCPVQRALKDLEKDGFIRLCRGKETVILAKPYEDYLNSTDFKQRISTLADLSTAIRLISPSLCMQGLHHIKEEGDILHLTDGRNHIYYEKRLHYLFDKSIRGLGNQIALSLFSDFGTLIGSAYNDILYKQHGDENASTLLKYLNELFLQSLKECQKKNYTNGKQILKKMEQLFFCEIDRYLNESCQMITDIRQNEFSWGPHKGRTKYCDIIAVDMICKINQEIYPVGELLPNGVILADIYHVSEITIRRMIGLLNKLGIVRTYNGIGTRVVCRGDDSILYSSRA
;
A
#
# COMPACT_ATOMS: atom_id res chain seq x y z
N MET A 1 8.03 -11.57 26.03
CA MET A 1 7.00 -11.47 24.98
C MET A 1 7.01 -10.05 24.44
N SER A 2 7.78 -9.81 23.38
CA SER A 2 7.84 -8.49 22.72
C SER A 2 6.53 -8.25 21.98
N GLN A 3 5.86 -7.12 22.25
CA GLN A 3 4.67 -6.71 21.51
C GLN A 3 5.06 -6.51 20.04
N LEU A 4 4.67 -7.46 19.18
CA LEU A 4 4.86 -7.40 17.72
C LEU A 4 4.27 -6.15 17.05
N ASN A 5 3.41 -5.40 17.76
CA ASN A 5 2.63 -4.27 17.25
C ASN A 5 2.96 -2.91 17.92
N SER A 6 4.12 -2.76 18.56
CA SER A 6 4.50 -1.44 19.12
C SER A 6 4.93 -0.47 18.03
N HIS A 7 4.59 0.81 18.16
CA HIS A 7 5.04 1.87 17.23
C HIS A 7 6.56 1.87 17.03
N GLN A 8 7.33 1.56 18.09
CA GLN A 8 8.79 1.39 18.02
C GLN A 8 9.19 0.29 17.03
N GLN A 9 8.61 -0.90 17.13
CA GLN A 9 8.92 -2.03 16.26
C GLN A 9 8.54 -1.76 14.80
N MET A 10 7.40 -1.11 14.56
CA MET A 10 7.00 -0.68 13.22
C MET A 10 8.02 0.27 12.60
N ILE A 11 8.46 1.29 13.35
CA ILE A 11 9.46 2.27 12.89
C ILE A 11 10.81 1.60 12.63
N TYR A 12 11.25 0.73 13.55
CA TYR A 12 12.48 -0.04 13.40
C TYR A 12 12.46 -0.85 12.10
N ARG A 13 11.41 -1.63 11.85
CA ARG A 13 11.32 -2.49 10.65
C ARG A 13 11.22 -1.66 9.37
N ASN A 14 10.47 -0.56 9.38
CA ASN A 14 10.38 0.33 8.22
C ASN A 14 11.75 0.93 7.85
N LEU A 15 12.49 1.43 8.85
CA LEU A 15 13.82 2.01 8.64
C LEU A 15 14.84 0.94 8.24
N ALA A 16 14.83 -0.24 8.87
CA ALA A 16 15.68 -1.36 8.48
C ALA A 16 15.44 -1.76 7.02
N ASN A 17 14.19 -1.86 6.58
CA ASN A 17 13.86 -2.16 5.19
C ASN A 17 14.34 -1.06 4.23
N LYS A 18 14.21 0.22 4.60
CA LYS A 18 14.76 1.33 3.80
C LYS A 18 16.29 1.28 3.70
N ILE A 19 16.98 0.90 4.78
CA ILE A 19 18.44 0.67 4.76
C ILE A 19 18.78 -0.51 3.83
N GLN A 20 18.06 -1.63 3.93
CA GLN A 20 18.24 -2.81 3.09
C GLN A 20 18.11 -2.47 1.60
N LEU A 21 17.08 -1.69 1.26
CA LEU A 21 16.80 -1.18 -0.09
C LEU A 21 17.73 -0.02 -0.52
N GLY A 22 18.68 0.40 0.31
CA GLY A 22 19.70 1.39 -0.05
C GLY A 22 19.22 2.86 -0.05
N PHE A 23 18.09 3.20 0.56
CA PHE A 23 17.52 4.57 0.55
C PHE A 23 18.38 5.66 1.22
N PHE A 24 19.44 5.28 1.93
CA PHE A 24 20.30 6.20 2.69
C PHE A 24 21.79 6.00 2.34
N GLN A 25 22.07 5.69 1.07
CA GLN A 25 23.41 5.49 0.52
C GLN A 25 23.76 6.61 -0.48
N ASP A 26 25.03 6.72 -0.86
CA ASP A 26 25.52 7.61 -1.94
C ASP A 26 25.17 9.11 -1.79
N GLY A 27 25.23 9.60 -0.55
CA GLY A 27 24.97 11.00 -0.23
C GLY A 27 23.51 11.33 0.09
N ASP A 28 22.62 10.33 0.10
CA ASP A 28 21.27 10.45 0.64
C ASP A 28 21.33 10.66 2.17
N ARG A 29 20.72 11.75 2.67
CA ARG A 29 20.67 12.08 4.10
C ARG A 29 19.73 11.14 4.85
N PHE A 30 20.20 10.59 5.96
CA PHE A 30 19.32 9.89 6.91
C PHE A 30 18.41 10.88 7.64
N PRO A 31 17.09 10.63 7.73
CA PRO A 31 16.14 11.55 8.34
C PRO A 31 16.37 11.73 9.85
N SER A 32 16.07 12.93 10.35
CA SER A 32 16.08 13.22 11.77
C SER A 32 14.96 12.48 12.50
N ALA A 33 15.14 12.30 13.81
CA ALA A 33 14.11 11.67 14.65
C ALA A 33 12.77 12.43 14.63
N GLN A 34 12.78 13.75 14.41
CA GLN A 34 11.55 14.52 14.29
C GLN A 34 10.84 14.25 12.95
N GLU A 35 11.59 14.26 11.84
CA GLU A 35 11.05 13.91 10.51
C GLU A 35 10.42 12.51 10.53
N ILE A 36 11.10 11.52 11.15
CA ILE A 36 10.56 10.16 11.30
C ILE A 36 9.29 10.15 12.16
N ALA A 37 9.24 10.92 13.26
CA ALA A 37 8.05 11.02 14.11
C ALA A 37 6.85 11.55 13.32
N ASP A 38 7.07 12.58 12.49
CA ASP A 38 6.03 13.19 11.67
C ASP A 38 5.55 12.23 10.57
N TRP A 39 6.47 11.50 9.92
CA TRP A 39 6.14 10.50 8.89
C TRP A 39 5.24 9.39 9.42
N HIS A 40 5.54 8.89 10.62
CA HIS A 40 4.78 7.83 11.27
C HIS A 40 3.61 8.35 12.12
N ARG A 41 3.48 9.68 12.29
CA ARG A 41 2.47 10.34 13.15
C ARG A 41 2.47 9.82 14.58
N VAL A 42 3.66 9.62 15.13
CA VAL A 42 3.86 9.13 16.50
C VAL A 42 4.54 10.18 17.36
N SER A 43 4.50 9.99 18.67
CA SER A 43 5.35 10.78 19.55
C SER A 43 6.83 10.47 19.29
N TYR A 44 7.69 11.41 19.68
CA TYR A 44 9.13 11.34 19.48
C TYR A 44 9.80 10.15 20.20
N CYS A 45 9.26 9.72 21.35
CA CYS A 45 9.90 8.69 22.19
C CYS A 45 10.00 7.30 21.52
N PRO A 46 8.94 6.74 20.90
CA PRO A 46 9.03 5.52 20.09
C PRO A 46 10.11 5.57 19.00
N VAL A 47 10.29 6.71 18.34
CA VAL A 47 11.33 6.90 17.31
C VAL A 47 12.72 6.78 17.92
N GLN A 48 12.97 7.47 19.03
CA GLN A 48 14.28 7.39 19.69
C GLN A 48 14.63 5.96 20.11
N ARG A 49 13.65 5.18 20.57
CA ARG A 49 13.87 3.77 20.92
C ARG A 49 14.18 2.93 19.69
N ALA A 50 13.43 3.11 18.59
CA ALA A 50 13.70 2.41 17.33
C ALA A 50 15.08 2.73 16.77
N LEU A 51 15.51 4.00 16.82
CA LEU A 51 16.85 4.42 16.39
C LEU A 51 17.96 3.81 17.26
N LYS A 52 17.75 3.70 18.58
CA LYS A 52 18.70 3.02 19.47
C LYS A 52 18.77 1.52 19.19
N ASP A 53 17.67 0.88 18.85
CA ASP A 53 17.66 -0.53 18.46
C ASP A 53 18.45 -0.72 17.16
N LEU A 54 18.25 0.13 16.13
CA LEU A 54 19.04 0.10 14.89
C LEU A 54 20.54 0.32 15.12
N GLU A 55 20.91 1.21 16.05
CA GLU A 55 22.30 1.43 16.43
C GLU A 55 22.90 0.23 17.16
N LYS A 56 22.14 -0.36 18.09
CA LYS A 56 22.54 -1.57 18.82
C LYS A 56 22.76 -2.75 17.89
N ASP A 57 21.92 -2.89 16.87
CA ASP A 57 22.03 -3.95 15.86
C ASP A 57 23.10 -3.63 14.80
N GLY A 58 23.79 -2.49 14.92
CA GLY A 58 24.97 -2.15 14.13
C GLY A 58 24.66 -1.62 12.72
N PHE A 59 23.40 -1.30 12.42
CA PHE A 59 23.02 -0.79 11.09
C PHE A 59 23.31 0.69 10.92
N ILE A 60 23.24 1.45 12.00
CA ILE A 60 23.47 2.89 12.01
C ILE A 60 24.38 3.32 13.16
N ARG A 61 24.93 4.53 13.05
CA ARG A 61 25.59 5.24 14.14
C ARG A 61 24.93 6.59 14.35
N LEU A 62 24.40 6.82 15.55
CA LEU A 62 23.78 8.10 15.92
C LEU A 62 24.88 9.10 16.31
N CYS A 63 24.92 10.23 15.63
CA CYS A 63 25.86 11.30 15.93
C CYS A 63 25.14 12.50 16.56
N ARG A 64 25.60 13.00 17.71
CA ARG A 64 25.03 14.22 18.30
C ARG A 64 25.32 15.43 17.42
N GLY A 65 24.28 16.12 16.97
CA GLY A 65 24.39 17.34 16.16
C GLY A 65 24.95 17.14 14.75
N LYS A 66 25.04 15.89 14.27
CA LYS A 66 25.46 15.52 12.91
C LYS A 66 24.50 14.48 12.35
N GLU A 67 24.61 14.21 11.06
CA GLU A 67 23.80 13.20 10.38
C GLU A 67 24.11 11.78 10.90
N THR A 68 23.06 10.96 10.95
CA THR A 68 23.18 9.52 11.23
C THR A 68 23.93 8.85 10.09
N VAL A 69 24.91 8.02 10.42
CA VAL A 69 25.73 7.29 9.44
C VAL A 69 25.22 5.86 9.30
N ILE A 70 25.01 5.39 8.07
CA ILE A 70 24.72 3.97 7.80
C ILE A 70 26.01 3.17 7.86
N LEU A 71 26.00 2.08 8.61
CA LEU A 71 27.16 1.21 8.81
C LEU A 71 27.05 -0.09 8.00
N ALA A 72 25.87 -0.71 7.97
CA ALA A 72 25.65 -2.00 7.33
C ALA A 72 24.19 -2.17 6.90
N LYS A 73 23.96 -3.08 5.93
CA LYS A 73 22.62 -3.56 5.61
C LYS A 73 22.17 -4.61 6.65
N PRO A 74 20.87 -4.71 6.95
CA PRO A 74 20.35 -5.77 7.82
C PRO A 74 20.65 -7.18 7.35
N TYR A 75 20.67 -7.41 6.04
CA TYR A 75 20.94 -8.70 5.43
C TYR A 75 21.90 -8.58 4.24
N GLU A 76 22.91 -9.44 4.20
CA GLU A 76 23.72 -9.66 3.00
C GLU A 76 22.91 -10.36 1.90
N ASP A 77 22.17 -11.41 2.28
CA ASP A 77 21.22 -12.13 1.42
C ASP A 77 19.90 -12.32 2.17
N TYR A 78 18.94 -11.44 1.89
CA TYR A 78 17.63 -11.49 2.54
C TYR A 78 16.84 -12.74 2.14
N LEU A 79 16.95 -13.23 0.91
CA LEU A 79 16.19 -14.39 0.42
C LEU A 79 16.64 -15.71 1.08
N ASN A 80 17.86 -15.75 1.62
CA ASN A 80 18.35 -16.88 2.40
C ASN A 80 18.18 -16.72 3.92
N SER A 81 17.75 -15.54 4.39
CA SER A 81 17.53 -15.25 5.81
C SER A 81 16.43 -16.11 6.42
N THR A 82 16.52 -16.34 7.73
CA THR A 82 15.45 -16.99 8.50
C THR A 82 14.16 -16.17 8.48
N ASP A 83 14.27 -14.84 8.49
CA ASP A 83 13.15 -13.91 8.48
C ASP A 83 12.29 -14.04 7.22
N PHE A 84 12.92 -14.13 6.06
CA PHE A 84 12.24 -14.37 4.79
C PHE A 84 11.58 -15.75 4.76
N LYS A 85 12.32 -16.80 5.15
CA LYS A 85 11.81 -18.19 5.15
C LYS A 85 10.62 -18.40 6.09
N GLN A 86 10.57 -17.68 7.20
CA GLN A 86 9.43 -17.70 8.12
C GLN A 86 8.21 -16.92 7.61
N ARG A 87 8.32 -16.11 6.55
CA ARG A 87 7.23 -15.26 6.05
C ARG A 87 6.76 -15.62 4.66
N ILE A 88 7.46 -16.53 3.98
CA ILE A 88 7.29 -16.75 2.55
C ILE A 88 5.89 -17.20 2.16
N SER A 89 5.23 -18.05 2.96
CA SER A 89 3.87 -18.50 2.65
C SER A 89 2.87 -17.35 2.73
N THR A 90 3.02 -16.54 3.78
CA THR A 90 2.20 -15.35 4.01
C THR A 90 2.47 -14.28 2.95
N LEU A 91 3.71 -14.15 2.50
CA LEU A 91 4.08 -13.24 1.42
C LEU A 91 3.51 -13.72 0.08
N ALA A 92 3.53 -15.01 -0.23
CA ALA A 92 2.96 -15.58 -1.46
C ALA A 92 1.44 -15.32 -1.54
N ASP A 93 0.72 -15.57 -0.44
CA ASP A 93 -0.72 -15.33 -0.36
C ASP A 93 -1.05 -13.83 -0.50
N LEU A 94 -0.43 -12.97 0.31
CA LEU A 94 -0.69 -11.54 0.27
C LEU A 94 -0.21 -10.85 -1.00
N SER A 95 0.85 -11.34 -1.64
CA SER A 95 1.30 -10.88 -2.96
C SER A 95 0.15 -10.93 -3.95
N THR A 96 -0.61 -12.04 -3.97
CA THR A 96 -1.78 -12.21 -4.84
C THR A 96 -2.86 -11.16 -4.56
N ALA A 97 -3.19 -10.92 -3.29
CA ALA A 97 -4.20 -9.93 -2.92
C ALA A 97 -3.78 -8.51 -3.30
N ILE A 98 -2.54 -8.13 -2.99
CA ILE A 98 -2.00 -6.80 -3.27
C ILE A 98 -1.88 -6.56 -4.78
N ARG A 99 -1.43 -7.58 -5.51
CA ARG A 99 -1.36 -7.57 -6.97
C ARG A 99 -2.70 -7.20 -7.60
N LEU A 100 -3.80 -7.80 -7.14
CA LEU A 100 -5.15 -7.54 -7.67
C LEU A 100 -5.66 -6.12 -7.39
N ILE A 101 -5.37 -5.57 -6.21
CA ILE A 101 -5.91 -4.25 -5.81
C ILE A 101 -5.02 -3.08 -6.23
N SER A 102 -3.72 -3.32 -6.46
CA SER A 102 -2.73 -2.26 -6.67
C SER A 102 -3.00 -1.37 -7.90
N PRO A 103 -3.41 -1.86 -9.08
CA PRO A 103 -3.60 -0.99 -10.24
C PRO A 103 -4.72 0.02 -10.03
N SER A 104 -5.82 -0.42 -9.42
CA SER A 104 -6.99 0.41 -9.16
C SER A 104 -6.71 1.44 -8.06
N LEU A 105 -6.00 1.05 -7.00
CA LEU A 105 -5.60 1.97 -5.94
C LEU A 105 -4.59 3.00 -6.42
N CYS A 106 -3.59 2.58 -7.20
CA CYS A 106 -2.65 3.51 -7.84
C CYS A 106 -3.37 4.49 -8.75
N MET A 107 -4.28 4.04 -9.61
CA MET A 107 -5.04 4.92 -10.52
C MET A 107 -5.85 5.97 -9.76
N GLN A 108 -6.58 5.57 -8.71
CA GLN A 108 -7.35 6.47 -7.85
C GLN A 108 -6.44 7.45 -7.10
N GLY A 109 -5.26 7.00 -6.69
CA GLY A 109 -4.24 7.85 -6.08
C GLY A 109 -3.69 8.90 -7.03
N LEU A 110 -3.35 8.47 -8.25
CA LEU A 110 -2.82 9.32 -9.32
C LEU A 110 -3.81 10.42 -9.73
N HIS A 111 -5.12 10.17 -9.65
CA HIS A 111 -6.16 11.17 -9.90
C HIS A 111 -6.00 12.42 -9.01
N HIS A 112 -5.48 12.27 -7.80
CA HIS A 112 -5.33 13.36 -6.84
C HIS A 112 -3.97 14.08 -6.91
N ILE A 113 -3.04 13.59 -7.72
CA ILE A 113 -1.72 14.22 -7.90
C ILE A 113 -1.85 15.35 -8.91
N LYS A 114 -1.76 16.59 -8.43
CA LYS A 114 -2.05 17.80 -9.22
C LYS A 114 -0.86 18.35 -10.01
N GLU A 115 0.37 18.04 -9.62
CA GLU A 115 1.58 18.61 -10.24
C GLU A 115 2.57 17.50 -10.65
N GLU A 116 3.07 17.57 -11.88
CA GLU A 116 4.16 16.69 -12.36
C GLU A 116 5.45 16.92 -11.56
N GLY A 117 5.67 18.14 -11.04
CA GLY A 117 6.84 18.53 -10.27
C GLY A 117 7.10 17.63 -9.05
N ASP A 118 6.05 17.27 -8.32
CA ASP A 118 6.11 16.36 -7.16
C ASP A 118 6.70 14.98 -7.49
N ILE A 119 6.65 14.56 -8.75
CA ILE A 119 7.11 13.27 -9.25
C ILE A 119 8.46 13.38 -9.98
N LEU A 120 8.79 14.56 -10.51
CA LEU A 120 10.02 14.85 -11.24
C LEU A 120 11.21 15.22 -10.35
N HIS A 121 11.01 15.68 -9.11
CA HIS A 121 12.11 16.08 -8.21
C HIS A 121 13.07 14.95 -7.77
N LEU A 122 12.85 13.70 -8.19
CA LEU A 122 13.78 12.58 -7.95
C LEU A 122 14.59 12.16 -9.18
N THR A 123 14.46 12.86 -10.31
CA THR A 123 15.53 12.89 -11.31
C THR A 123 16.53 13.97 -10.90
N ASP A 124 17.14 13.82 -9.73
CA ASP A 124 18.22 14.72 -9.36
C ASP A 124 19.49 14.32 -10.13
N GLY A 125 20.17 15.32 -10.67
CA GLY A 125 21.21 15.21 -11.70
C GLY A 125 22.54 14.61 -11.22
N ARG A 126 22.51 13.50 -10.50
CA ARG A 126 23.70 12.73 -10.09
C ARG A 126 23.60 11.29 -10.58
N ASN A 127 23.94 11.08 -11.85
CA ASN A 127 24.46 9.87 -12.55
C ASN A 127 24.15 8.41 -12.10
N HIS A 128 23.31 8.14 -11.10
CA HIS A 128 22.84 6.80 -10.73
C HIS A 128 21.35 6.87 -10.41
N ILE A 129 20.51 6.61 -11.43
CA ILE A 129 19.07 6.45 -11.22
C ILE A 129 18.85 5.04 -10.67
N TYR A 130 18.65 4.92 -9.37
CA TYR A 130 18.13 3.70 -8.74
C TYR A 130 16.64 3.56 -9.07
N TYR A 131 16.34 2.81 -10.13
CA TYR A 131 14.97 2.65 -10.66
C TYR A 131 14.00 2.05 -9.64
N GLU A 132 14.49 1.20 -8.75
CA GLU A 132 13.77 0.61 -7.62
C GLU A 132 13.33 1.67 -6.59
N LYS A 133 14.21 2.61 -6.23
CA LYS A 133 13.88 3.71 -5.30
C LYS A 133 12.80 4.60 -5.90
N ARG A 134 12.94 4.91 -7.19
CA ARG A 134 11.95 5.72 -7.93
C ARG A 134 10.61 5.03 -8.00
N LEU A 135 10.58 3.72 -8.27
CA LEU A 135 9.34 2.96 -8.35
C LEU A 135 8.63 2.89 -7.00
N HIS A 136 9.37 2.62 -5.93
CA HIS A 136 8.83 2.66 -4.56
C HIS A 136 8.25 4.04 -4.23
N TYR A 137 8.92 5.13 -4.62
CA TYR A 137 8.41 6.48 -4.41
C TYR A 137 7.12 6.75 -5.18
N LEU A 138 7.07 6.39 -6.47
CA LEU A 138 5.87 6.53 -7.30
C LEU A 138 4.67 5.81 -6.68
N PHE A 139 4.91 4.61 -6.17
CA PHE A 139 3.90 3.82 -5.47
C PHE A 139 3.47 4.46 -4.13
N ASP A 140 4.42 4.86 -3.27
CA ASP A 140 4.09 5.54 -2.01
C ASP A 140 3.29 6.84 -2.25
N LYS A 141 3.67 7.62 -3.26
CA LYS A 141 2.94 8.84 -3.67
C LYS A 141 1.52 8.55 -4.15
N SER A 142 1.32 7.51 -4.97
CA SER A 142 -0.04 7.16 -5.42
C SER A 142 -0.91 6.76 -4.22
N ILE A 143 -0.41 5.91 -3.33
CA ILE A 143 -1.16 5.50 -2.14
C ILE A 143 -1.47 6.68 -1.22
N ARG A 144 -0.51 7.60 -1.00
CA ARG A 144 -0.77 8.83 -0.23
C ARG A 144 -1.77 9.76 -0.92
N GLY A 145 -1.76 9.82 -2.25
CA GLY A 145 -2.71 10.57 -3.06
C GLY A 145 -4.17 10.20 -2.80
N LEU A 146 -4.45 8.96 -2.39
CA LEU A 146 -5.79 8.54 -1.98
C LEU A 146 -6.33 9.29 -0.75
N GLY A 147 -5.46 9.85 0.09
CA GLY A 147 -5.84 10.43 1.38
C GLY A 147 -6.43 9.40 2.37
N ASN A 148 -6.38 8.11 2.05
CA ASN A 148 -7.00 7.04 2.83
C ASN A 148 -5.99 6.41 3.79
N GLN A 149 -6.19 6.65 5.10
CA GLN A 149 -5.29 6.16 6.16
C GLN A 149 -5.31 4.64 6.30
N ILE A 150 -6.44 3.99 5.99
CA ILE A 150 -6.56 2.53 6.04
C ILE A 150 -5.67 1.92 4.94
N ALA A 151 -5.83 2.39 3.70
CA ALA A 151 -5.00 1.96 2.59
C ALA A 151 -3.52 2.21 2.86
N LEU A 152 -3.17 3.42 3.32
CA LEU A 152 -1.78 3.76 3.67
C LEU A 152 -1.21 2.83 4.75
N SER A 153 -1.99 2.50 5.80
CA SER A 153 -1.56 1.57 6.84
C SER A 153 -1.33 0.15 6.30
N LEU A 154 -2.24 -0.34 5.44
CA LEU A 154 -2.12 -1.66 4.83
C LEU A 154 -0.84 -1.77 4.00
N PHE A 155 -0.58 -0.80 3.12
CA PHE A 155 0.62 -0.83 2.28
C PHE A 155 1.91 -0.59 3.08
N SER A 156 1.85 0.12 4.20
CA SER A 156 3.00 0.29 5.10
C SER A 156 3.36 -1.03 5.78
N ASP A 157 2.37 -1.74 6.31
CA ASP A 157 2.57 -3.06 6.94
C ASP A 157 2.97 -4.11 5.91
N PHE A 158 2.37 -4.06 4.71
CA PHE A 158 2.74 -4.95 3.62
C PHE A 158 4.16 -4.68 3.10
N GLY A 159 4.57 -3.43 2.90
CA GLY A 159 5.95 -3.09 2.57
C GLY A 159 6.93 -3.53 3.65
N THR A 160 6.49 -3.55 4.91
CA THR A 160 7.27 -4.10 6.02
C THR A 160 7.45 -5.62 5.91
N LEU A 161 6.37 -6.33 5.54
CA LEU A 161 6.38 -7.78 5.29
C LEU A 161 7.29 -8.15 4.11
N ILE A 162 7.17 -7.43 2.98
CA ILE A 162 7.98 -7.66 1.77
C ILE A 162 9.47 -7.50 2.10
N GLY A 163 9.86 -6.46 2.86
CA GLY A 163 11.27 -6.12 3.03
C GLY A 163 11.90 -5.79 1.68
N SER A 164 13.02 -6.43 1.36
CA SER A 164 13.65 -6.34 0.03
C SER A 164 13.27 -7.48 -0.92
N ALA A 165 12.38 -8.40 -0.51
CA ALA A 165 12.13 -9.65 -1.24
C ALA A 165 11.84 -9.44 -2.74
N TYR A 166 10.95 -8.52 -3.08
CA TYR A 166 10.58 -8.28 -4.48
C TYR A 166 11.76 -7.81 -5.31
N ASN A 167 12.56 -6.89 -4.77
CA ASN A 167 13.76 -6.40 -5.45
C ASN A 167 14.77 -7.54 -5.60
N ASP A 168 15.09 -8.22 -4.51
CA ASP A 168 16.10 -9.28 -4.50
C ASP A 168 15.71 -10.46 -5.40
N ILE A 169 14.42 -10.78 -5.51
CA ILE A 169 13.91 -11.80 -6.44
C ILE A 169 14.15 -11.37 -7.89
N LEU A 170 13.82 -10.13 -8.26
CA LEU A 170 14.02 -9.64 -9.62
C LEU A 170 15.50 -9.68 -10.01
N TYR A 171 16.39 -9.21 -9.13
CA TYR A 171 17.83 -9.26 -9.35
C TYR A 171 18.36 -10.69 -9.42
N LYS A 172 17.87 -11.60 -8.57
CA LYS A 172 18.23 -13.02 -8.60
C LYS A 172 17.78 -13.74 -9.87
N GLN A 173 16.59 -13.44 -10.39
CA GLN A 173 16.04 -14.12 -11.57
C GLN A 173 16.57 -13.56 -12.89
N HIS A 174 16.81 -12.25 -12.97
CA HIS A 174 17.18 -11.59 -14.23
C HIS A 174 18.67 -11.21 -14.32
N GLY A 175 19.37 -11.11 -13.20
CA GLY A 175 20.67 -10.45 -13.10
C GLY A 175 20.57 -8.93 -13.15
N ASP A 176 21.64 -8.25 -12.78
CA ASP A 176 21.64 -6.81 -12.50
C ASP A 176 21.18 -5.94 -13.68
N GLU A 177 21.69 -6.21 -14.88
CA GLU A 177 21.40 -5.39 -16.08
C GLU A 177 19.94 -5.54 -16.53
N ASN A 178 19.43 -6.77 -16.59
CA ASN A 178 18.06 -7.04 -17.02
C ASN A 178 17.04 -6.60 -15.97
N ALA A 179 17.32 -6.80 -14.68
CA ALA A 179 16.48 -6.32 -13.60
C ALA A 179 16.38 -4.79 -13.62
N SER A 180 17.51 -4.09 -13.80
CA SER A 180 17.54 -2.64 -13.92
C SER A 180 16.77 -2.14 -15.14
N THR A 181 16.90 -2.83 -16.28
CA THR A 181 16.16 -2.52 -17.51
C THR A 181 14.66 -2.70 -17.34
N LEU A 182 14.23 -3.79 -16.69
CA LEU A 182 12.83 -4.03 -16.35
C LEU A 182 12.29 -2.92 -15.43
N LEU A 183 13.00 -2.61 -14.34
CA LEU A 183 12.60 -1.56 -13.40
C LEU A 183 12.49 -0.19 -14.09
N LYS A 184 13.41 0.14 -14.99
CA LYS A 184 13.31 1.35 -15.83
C LYS A 184 12.02 1.36 -16.64
N TYR A 185 11.72 0.27 -17.35
CA TYR A 185 10.51 0.16 -18.16
C TYR A 185 9.23 0.27 -17.33
N LEU A 186 9.21 -0.33 -16.13
CA LEU A 186 8.09 -0.23 -15.20
C LEU A 186 7.87 1.22 -14.71
N ASN A 187 8.94 1.97 -14.44
CA ASN A 187 8.84 3.40 -14.12
C ASN A 187 8.21 4.20 -15.27
N GLU A 188 8.60 3.92 -16.52
CA GLU A 188 8.05 4.58 -17.71
C GLU A 188 6.55 4.30 -17.87
N LEU A 189 6.11 3.05 -17.67
CA LEU A 189 4.69 2.69 -17.67
C LEU A 189 3.91 3.43 -16.58
N PHE A 190 4.45 3.52 -15.36
CA PHE A 190 3.79 4.24 -14.27
C PHE A 190 3.59 5.73 -14.60
N LEU A 191 4.62 6.37 -15.16
CA LEU A 191 4.55 7.77 -15.60
C LEU A 191 3.59 7.96 -16.78
N GLN A 192 3.53 6.99 -17.70
CA GLN A 192 2.55 7.02 -18.79
C GLN A 192 1.12 6.94 -18.23
N SER A 193 0.88 6.09 -17.24
CA SER A 193 -0.42 6.02 -16.55
C SER A 193 -0.81 7.36 -15.92
N LEU A 194 0.12 8.01 -15.22
CA LEU A 194 -0.09 9.36 -14.67
C LEU A 194 -0.53 10.36 -15.75
N LYS A 195 0.18 10.39 -16.89
CA LYS A 195 -0.16 11.30 -18.00
C LYS A 195 -1.56 11.05 -18.55
N GLU A 196 -1.97 9.79 -18.64
CA GLU A 196 -3.33 9.44 -19.07
C GLU A 196 -4.38 9.85 -18.03
N CYS A 197 -4.10 9.69 -16.73
CA CYS A 197 -4.96 10.18 -15.65
C CYS A 197 -5.11 11.71 -15.70
N GLN A 198 -4.04 12.47 -15.98
CA GLN A 198 -4.08 13.93 -16.13
C GLN A 198 -4.95 14.37 -17.32
N LYS A 199 -4.92 13.61 -18.42
CA LYS A 199 -5.81 13.80 -19.58
C LYS A 199 -7.25 13.34 -19.32
N LYS A 200 -7.56 12.84 -18.12
CA LYS A 200 -8.85 12.22 -17.74
C LYS A 200 -9.17 10.92 -18.48
N ASN A 201 -8.17 10.27 -19.06
CA ASN A 201 -8.28 8.96 -19.71
C ASN A 201 -8.06 7.81 -18.70
N TYR A 202 -8.89 7.75 -17.66
CA TYR A 202 -8.68 6.84 -16.52
C TYR A 202 -8.67 5.36 -16.90
N THR A 203 -9.51 4.96 -17.85
CA THR A 203 -9.55 3.58 -18.36
C THR A 203 -8.21 3.17 -18.95
N ASN A 204 -7.59 4.04 -19.75
CA ASN A 204 -6.30 3.79 -20.36
C ASN A 204 -5.18 3.81 -19.30
N GLY A 205 -5.19 4.78 -18.39
CA GLY A 205 -4.24 4.84 -17.28
C GLY A 205 -4.24 3.57 -16.42
N LYS A 206 -5.43 3.04 -16.14
CA LYS A 206 -5.60 1.77 -15.42
C LYS A 206 -5.11 0.56 -16.21
N GLN A 207 -5.38 0.49 -17.52
CA GLN A 207 -4.88 -0.59 -18.38
C GLN A 207 -3.34 -0.62 -18.40
N ILE A 208 -2.69 0.54 -18.44
CA ILE A 208 -1.24 0.65 -18.35
C ILE A 208 -0.72 0.10 -17.00
N LEU A 209 -1.36 0.47 -15.88
CA LEU A 209 -0.98 -0.07 -14.56
C LEU A 209 -1.23 -1.57 -14.45
N LYS A 210 -2.27 -2.10 -15.08
CA LYS A 210 -2.53 -3.55 -15.13
C LYS A 210 -1.45 -4.29 -15.93
N LYS A 211 -1.02 -3.73 -17.07
CA LYS A 211 0.12 -4.27 -17.83
C LYS A 211 1.39 -4.27 -16.98
N MET A 212 1.65 -3.17 -16.28
CA MET A 212 2.79 -3.03 -15.39
C MET A 212 2.75 -4.07 -14.25
N GLU A 213 1.59 -4.25 -13.62
CA GLU A 213 1.35 -5.25 -12.58
C GLU A 213 1.69 -6.66 -13.07
N GLN A 214 1.16 -7.06 -14.24
CA GLN A 214 1.45 -8.38 -14.82
C GLN A 214 2.95 -8.61 -15.02
N LEU A 215 3.67 -7.61 -15.55
CA LEU A 215 5.11 -7.70 -15.77
C LEU A 215 5.90 -7.76 -14.47
N PHE A 216 5.52 -6.96 -13.47
CA PHE A 216 6.24 -6.89 -12.19
C PHE A 216 6.05 -8.16 -11.36
N PHE A 217 4.83 -8.68 -11.27
CA PHE A 217 4.51 -9.78 -10.38
C PHE A 217 4.74 -11.17 -10.98
N CYS A 218 4.85 -11.33 -12.31
CA CYS A 218 4.97 -12.65 -12.95
C CYS A 218 6.10 -13.51 -12.35
N GLU A 219 7.31 -12.97 -12.29
CA GLU A 219 8.47 -13.69 -11.76
C GLU A 219 8.47 -13.77 -10.23
N ILE A 220 7.93 -12.75 -9.57
CA ILE A 220 7.80 -12.71 -8.11
C ILE A 220 6.87 -13.82 -7.64
N ASP A 221 5.66 -13.89 -8.19
CA ASP A 221 4.67 -14.89 -7.82
C ASP A 221 5.18 -16.30 -8.14
N ARG A 222 5.86 -16.49 -9.28
CA ARG A 222 6.49 -17.77 -9.62
C ARG A 222 7.52 -18.18 -8.57
N TYR A 223 8.47 -17.30 -8.23
CA TYR A 223 9.49 -17.59 -7.24
C TYR A 223 8.92 -17.88 -5.86
N LEU A 224 7.94 -17.07 -5.40
CA LEU A 224 7.32 -17.23 -4.09
C LEU A 224 6.56 -18.57 -3.99
N ASN A 225 5.81 -18.95 -5.03
CA ASN A 225 5.08 -20.20 -5.05
C ASN A 225 6.01 -21.43 -5.05
N GLU A 226 7.04 -21.43 -5.90
CA GLU A 226 8.05 -22.50 -5.93
C GLU A 226 8.78 -22.62 -4.58
N SER A 227 9.23 -21.48 -4.03
CA SER A 227 9.99 -21.45 -2.78
C SER A 227 9.13 -21.82 -1.57
N CYS A 228 7.84 -21.45 -1.57
CA CYS A 228 6.91 -21.81 -0.50
C CYS A 228 6.67 -23.32 -0.44
N GLN A 229 6.63 -24.01 -1.58
CA GLN A 229 6.45 -25.48 -1.62
C GLN A 229 7.66 -26.24 -1.07
N MET A 230 8.85 -25.65 -1.14
CA MET A 230 10.10 -26.26 -0.67
C MET A 230 10.30 -26.14 0.85
N ILE A 231 9.48 -25.35 1.55
CA ILE A 231 9.60 -25.11 2.99
C ILE A 231 8.57 -25.95 3.74
N THR A 232 9.03 -27.05 4.34
CA THR A 232 8.17 -28.02 5.07
C THR A 232 8.22 -27.85 6.58
N ASP A 233 9.34 -27.40 7.15
CA ASP A 233 9.62 -27.50 8.59
C ASP A 233 9.85 -26.15 9.30
N ILE A 234 9.46 -25.04 8.67
CA ILE A 234 9.61 -23.70 9.24
C ILE A 234 8.22 -23.17 9.61
N ARG A 235 8.03 -22.87 10.90
CA ARG A 235 6.82 -22.19 11.39
C ARG A 235 6.66 -20.85 10.67
N GLN A 236 5.54 -20.71 9.98
CA GLN A 236 5.22 -19.48 9.25
C GLN A 236 4.65 -18.43 10.19
N ASN A 237 5.08 -17.19 10.01
CA ASN A 237 4.63 -16.02 10.73
C ASN A 237 3.40 -15.45 10.03
N GLU A 238 2.29 -15.37 10.76
CA GLU A 238 1.06 -14.77 10.26
C GLU A 238 1.21 -13.26 10.02
N PHE A 239 0.54 -12.76 9.00
CA PHE A 239 0.36 -11.33 8.82
C PHE A 239 -0.82 -10.84 9.66
N SER A 240 -0.53 -9.91 10.57
CA SER A 240 -1.55 -9.20 11.32
C SER A 240 -1.53 -7.74 10.90
N TRP A 241 -2.61 -7.30 10.26
CA TRP A 241 -2.84 -5.90 9.97
C TRP A 241 -3.82 -5.32 10.99
N GLY A 242 -3.31 -4.42 11.83
CA GLY A 242 -4.10 -3.64 12.76
C GLY A 242 -4.28 -2.23 12.21
N PRO A 243 -5.28 -1.97 11.33
CA PRO A 243 -5.47 -0.64 10.77
C PRO A 243 -5.54 0.39 11.89
N HIS A 244 -4.86 1.52 11.72
CA HIS A 244 -5.01 2.70 12.57
C HIS A 244 -6.40 3.30 12.35
N LYS A 245 -7.40 2.59 12.85
CA LYS A 245 -8.79 3.01 12.87
C LYS A 245 -8.88 4.13 13.90
N GLY A 246 -9.06 5.37 13.44
CA GLY A 246 -10.00 6.22 14.18
C GLY A 246 -11.32 5.44 14.37
N ARG A 247 -12.16 5.79 15.36
CA ARG A 247 -13.39 5.03 15.71
C ARG A 247 -14.02 4.30 14.52
N THR A 248 -13.91 2.96 14.49
CA THR A 248 -14.54 2.11 13.46
C THR A 248 -16.00 2.50 13.34
N LYS A 249 -16.43 3.06 12.21
CA LYS A 249 -17.84 3.36 12.03
C LYS A 249 -18.48 2.11 11.44
N TYR A 250 -19.43 1.52 12.16
CA TYR A 250 -20.22 0.38 11.68
C TYR A 250 -20.80 0.60 10.27
N CYS A 251 -21.09 1.85 9.89
CA CYS A 251 -21.55 2.18 8.54
C CYS A 251 -20.57 1.81 7.43
N ASP A 252 -19.26 1.83 7.68
CA ASP A 252 -18.25 1.54 6.66
C ASP A 252 -18.22 0.03 6.35
N ILE A 253 -18.35 -0.80 7.40
CA ILE A 253 -18.44 -2.26 7.26
C ILE A 253 -19.73 -2.65 6.50
N ILE A 254 -20.86 -2.03 6.88
CA ILE A 254 -22.15 -2.28 6.22
C ILE A 254 -22.12 -1.80 4.76
N ALA A 255 -21.42 -0.69 4.47
CA ALA A 255 -21.26 -0.22 3.10
C ALA A 255 -20.51 -1.22 2.23
N VAL A 256 -19.41 -1.80 2.73
CA VAL A 256 -18.65 -2.84 2.02
C VAL A 256 -19.53 -4.07 1.75
N ASP A 257 -20.23 -4.58 2.77
CA ASP A 257 -21.15 -5.71 2.60
C ASP A 257 -22.27 -5.41 1.60
N MET A 258 -22.85 -4.20 1.65
CA MET A 258 -23.87 -3.76 0.70
C MET A 258 -23.35 -3.74 -0.74
N ILE A 259 -22.12 -3.26 -0.95
CA ILE A 259 -21.47 -3.28 -2.26
C ILE A 259 -21.28 -4.72 -2.76
N CYS A 260 -20.83 -5.63 -1.88
CA CYS A 260 -20.72 -7.04 -2.22
C CYS A 260 -22.07 -7.63 -2.63
N LYS A 261 -23.14 -7.35 -1.88
CA LYS A 261 -24.51 -7.81 -2.19
C LYS A 261 -25.03 -7.26 -3.52
N ILE A 262 -24.76 -5.99 -3.83
CA ILE A 262 -25.08 -5.40 -5.15
C ILE A 262 -24.32 -6.13 -6.26
N ASN A 263 -23.02 -6.35 -6.08
CA ASN A 263 -22.18 -7.03 -7.07
C ASN A 263 -22.56 -8.51 -7.28
N GLN A 264 -23.16 -9.13 -6.27
CA GLN A 264 -23.70 -10.49 -6.29
C GLN A 264 -25.15 -10.55 -6.83
N GLU A 265 -25.72 -9.44 -7.30
CA GLU A 265 -27.11 -9.34 -7.79
C GLU A 265 -28.19 -9.63 -6.74
N ILE A 266 -27.85 -9.54 -5.45
CA ILE A 266 -28.84 -9.58 -4.35
C ILE A 266 -29.66 -8.29 -4.33
N TYR A 267 -29.03 -7.17 -4.68
CA TYR A 267 -29.69 -5.88 -4.91
C TYR A 267 -29.33 -5.37 -6.31
N PRO A 268 -30.11 -5.77 -7.34
CA PRO A 268 -29.79 -5.48 -8.74
C PRO A 268 -29.76 -3.99 -9.07
N VAL A 269 -29.00 -3.64 -10.11
CA VAL A 269 -28.95 -2.27 -10.64
C VAL A 269 -30.32 -1.84 -11.16
N GLY A 270 -30.77 -0.65 -10.78
CA GLY A 270 -32.08 -0.10 -11.12
C GLY A 270 -33.16 -0.33 -10.05
N GLU A 271 -32.95 -1.29 -9.14
CA GLU A 271 -33.89 -1.58 -8.06
C GLU A 271 -33.69 -0.69 -6.83
N LEU A 272 -34.72 -0.62 -6.00
CA LEU A 272 -34.67 0.08 -4.73
C LEU A 272 -34.06 -0.83 -3.66
N LEU A 273 -33.12 -0.29 -2.89
CA LEU A 273 -32.69 -0.92 -1.65
C LEU A 273 -33.86 -1.02 -0.67
N PRO A 274 -33.86 -2.01 0.24
CA PRO A 274 -34.82 -2.05 1.34
C PRO A 274 -34.83 -0.74 2.14
N ASN A 275 -35.98 -0.41 2.72
CA ASN A 275 -36.12 0.79 3.53
C ASN A 275 -35.08 0.80 4.67
N GLY A 276 -34.63 1.99 5.06
CA GLY A 276 -33.64 2.19 6.11
C GLY A 276 -34.00 1.51 7.44
N VAL A 277 -35.29 1.39 7.77
CA VAL A 277 -35.77 0.63 8.95
C VAL A 277 -35.50 -0.87 8.79
N ILE A 278 -35.85 -1.44 7.63
CA ILE A 278 -35.61 -2.86 7.33
C ILE A 278 -34.10 -3.16 7.33
N LEU A 279 -33.30 -2.27 6.76
CA LEU A 279 -31.84 -2.41 6.80
C LEU A 279 -31.28 -2.30 8.22
N ALA A 280 -31.86 -1.43 9.06
CA ALA A 280 -31.45 -1.29 10.45
C ALA A 280 -31.70 -2.59 11.23
N ASP A 281 -32.83 -3.24 10.98
CA ASP A 281 -33.18 -4.54 11.56
C ASP A 281 -32.26 -5.66 11.04
N ILE A 282 -32.03 -5.75 9.72
CA ILE A 282 -31.16 -6.77 9.10
C ILE A 282 -29.74 -6.72 9.66
N TYR A 283 -29.18 -5.52 9.80
CA TYR A 283 -27.80 -5.33 10.27
C TYR A 283 -27.70 -5.19 11.79
N HIS A 284 -28.83 -5.20 12.52
CA HIS A 284 -28.89 -4.95 13.96
C HIS A 284 -28.17 -3.67 14.39
N VAL A 285 -28.42 -2.57 13.68
CA VAL A 285 -27.81 -1.25 13.95
C VAL A 285 -28.86 -0.14 14.00
N SER A 286 -28.50 1.02 14.54
CA SER A 286 -29.38 2.19 14.49
C SER A 286 -29.66 2.66 13.05
N GLU A 287 -30.85 3.21 12.80
CA GLU A 287 -31.19 3.87 11.53
C GLU A 287 -30.22 4.99 11.14
N ILE A 288 -29.60 5.67 12.12
CA ILE A 288 -28.59 6.70 11.86
C ILE A 288 -27.35 6.08 11.19
N THR A 289 -26.97 4.86 11.60
CA THR A 289 -25.87 4.11 10.97
C THR A 289 -26.20 3.77 9.52
N ILE A 290 -27.43 3.31 9.25
CA ILE A 290 -27.90 3.02 7.88
C ILE A 290 -27.94 4.29 7.04
N ARG A 291 -28.43 5.41 7.59
CA ARG A 291 -28.45 6.70 6.88
C ARG A 291 -27.05 7.17 6.52
N ARG A 292 -26.07 6.99 7.42
CA ARG A 292 -24.65 7.28 7.13
C ARG A 292 -24.09 6.36 6.05
N MET A 293 -24.42 5.07 6.07
CA MET A 293 -24.04 4.11 5.04
C MET A 293 -24.63 4.49 3.67
N ILE A 294 -25.93 4.78 3.59
CA ILE A 294 -26.58 5.25 2.35
C ILE A 294 -25.95 6.55 1.87
N GLY A 295 -25.63 7.47 2.78
CA GLY A 295 -24.91 8.70 2.45
C GLY A 295 -23.53 8.45 1.85
N LEU A 296 -22.79 7.45 2.36
CA LEU A 296 -21.52 7.02 1.80
C LEU A 296 -21.69 6.43 0.40
N LEU A 297 -22.64 5.50 0.21
CA LEU A 297 -22.90 4.92 -1.12
C LEU A 297 -23.36 5.95 -2.15
N ASN A 298 -24.13 6.96 -1.75
CA ASN A 298 -24.50 8.09 -2.60
C ASN A 298 -23.27 8.89 -3.04
N LYS A 299 -22.32 9.16 -2.12
CA LYS A 299 -21.07 9.85 -2.45
C LYS A 299 -20.20 9.04 -3.41
N LEU A 300 -20.25 7.71 -3.30
CA LEU A 300 -19.59 6.78 -4.22
C LEU A 300 -20.33 6.66 -5.55
N GLY A 301 -21.53 7.22 -5.72
CA GLY A 301 -22.32 7.10 -6.94
C GLY A 301 -22.93 5.71 -7.19
N ILE A 302 -22.78 4.78 -6.23
CA ILE A 302 -23.30 3.40 -6.31
C ILE A 302 -24.82 3.39 -6.19
N VAL A 303 -25.36 4.30 -5.37
CA VAL A 303 -26.79 4.46 -5.18
C VAL A 303 -27.19 5.93 -5.32
N ARG A 304 -28.49 6.16 -5.53
CA ARG A 304 -29.09 7.50 -5.55
C ARG A 304 -30.38 7.53 -4.76
N THR A 305 -30.44 8.40 -3.77
CA THR A 305 -31.66 8.62 -2.98
C THR A 305 -32.59 9.61 -3.68
N TYR A 306 -33.85 9.21 -3.84
CA TYR A 306 -34.93 10.03 -4.37
C TYR A 306 -35.94 10.30 -3.26
N ASN A 307 -36.17 11.57 -2.96
CA ASN A 307 -37.07 12.00 -1.88
C ASN A 307 -38.48 11.39 -2.07
N GLY A 308 -39.00 10.75 -1.04
CA GLY A 308 -40.33 10.12 -1.04
C GLY A 308 -40.43 8.77 -1.77
N ILE A 309 -39.38 8.32 -2.47
CA ILE A 309 -39.39 7.06 -3.25
C ILE A 309 -38.48 6.01 -2.59
N GLY A 310 -37.29 6.40 -2.17
CA GLY A 310 -36.29 5.49 -1.59
C GLY A 310 -34.92 5.64 -2.24
N THR A 311 -34.04 4.67 -2.00
CA THR A 311 -32.66 4.68 -2.51
C THR A 311 -32.52 3.63 -3.60
N ARG A 312 -32.18 4.05 -4.82
CA ARG A 312 -32.03 3.17 -5.99
C ARG A 312 -30.57 2.82 -6.24
N VAL A 313 -30.27 1.58 -6.61
CA VAL A 313 -28.95 1.15 -7.08
C VAL A 313 -28.72 1.70 -8.48
N VAL A 314 -27.62 2.43 -8.68
CA VAL A 314 -27.31 3.10 -9.95
C VAL A 314 -26.27 2.33 -10.75
N CYS A 315 -25.27 1.75 -10.10
CA CYS A 315 -24.25 0.94 -10.72
C CYS A 315 -23.73 -0.11 -9.75
N ARG A 316 -23.06 -1.13 -10.29
CA ARG A 316 -22.27 -2.08 -9.49
C ARG A 316 -21.08 -1.35 -8.88
N GLY A 317 -20.70 -1.74 -7.67
CA GLY A 317 -19.52 -1.21 -7.01
C GLY A 317 -18.27 -1.87 -7.57
N ASP A 318 -17.75 -1.35 -8.67
CA ASP A 318 -16.49 -1.82 -9.24
C ASP A 318 -15.38 -0.77 -9.12
N ASP A 319 -14.20 -1.16 -9.57
CA ASP A 319 -12.98 -0.39 -9.47
C ASP A 319 -12.89 0.77 -10.50
N SER A 320 -13.93 0.98 -11.32
CA SER A 320 -14.08 2.16 -12.19
C SER A 320 -14.69 3.37 -11.47
N ILE A 321 -15.28 3.17 -10.29
CA ILE A 321 -15.90 4.24 -9.51
C ILE A 321 -14.82 5.15 -8.89
N LEU A 322 -14.83 6.43 -9.26
CA LEU A 322 -13.94 7.45 -8.68
C LEU A 322 -14.46 7.93 -7.33
N TYR A 323 -13.59 7.96 -6.31
CA TYR A 323 -13.93 8.54 -5.01
C TYR A 323 -14.02 10.08 -5.13
N SER A 324 -15.23 10.63 -5.19
CA SER A 324 -15.43 12.08 -5.11
C SER A 324 -15.24 12.54 -3.66
N SER A 325 -14.07 13.08 -3.34
CA SER A 325 -13.80 13.69 -2.03
C SER A 325 -14.39 15.10 -1.86
N ARG A 326 -15.38 15.51 -2.68
CA ARG A 326 -16.09 16.77 -2.44
C ARG A 326 -17.00 16.65 -1.21
N ALA A 327 -16.47 17.08 -0.07
CA ALA A 327 -17.22 17.73 1.00
C ALA A 327 -16.40 18.94 1.47
#